data_AF-A0A821GQ18-F1
#
_entry.id   AF-A0A821GQ18-F1
#
_cell.length_a   1.000
_cell.length_b   1.000
_cell.length_c   1.000
_cell.angle_alpha   90.00
_cell.angle_beta   90.00
_cell.angle_gamma   90.00
#
_symmetry.space_group_name_H-M   'P 1'
#
loop_
_entity.id
_entity.type
_entity.pdbx_description
1 polymer ?
#
loop_
_entity_poly.entity_id
_entity_poly.type
_entity_poly.pdbx_seq_one_letter_code
_entity_poly.pdbx_strand_id
1 'polypeptide(L)'
;MLNLPENEKSTAFFEIIRIVVAAVMWGSQWKRKRICLLCDNQATVNIFNKGRSKSSLIMAFTRRLTLLAIQHQFLLRAVYISTHDNNLADALSRLQINRFRQLLPTADRYPKN
;
A
#
# COMPACT_ATOMS: atom_id res chain seq x y z
N MET A 1 -6.74 18.58 -1.95
CA MET A 1 -5.90 17.93 -0.92
C MET A 1 -6.80 17.71 0.29
N LEU A 2 -6.91 16.50 0.85
CA LEU A 2 -7.76 16.26 2.03
C LEU A 2 -7.22 17.10 3.20
N ASN A 3 -8.03 18.04 3.71
CA ASN A 3 -7.70 18.84 4.90
C ASN A 3 -7.79 17.94 6.13
N LEU A 4 -6.71 17.24 6.42
CA LEU A 4 -6.60 16.33 7.56
C LEU A 4 -5.87 17.03 8.70
N PRO A 5 -6.36 16.90 9.94
CA PRO A 5 -5.67 17.44 11.11
C PRO A 5 -4.26 16.83 11.21
N GLU A 6 -3.29 17.66 11.62
CA GLU A 6 -1.86 17.37 11.48
C GLU A 6 -1.40 16.14 12.28
N ASN A 7 -2.10 15.86 13.38
CA ASN A 7 -1.90 14.70 14.25
C ASN A 7 -2.31 13.35 13.62
N GLU A 8 -2.98 13.34 12.47
CA GLU A 8 -3.42 12.11 11.80
C GLU A 8 -2.55 11.72 10.58
N LYS A 9 -1.65 12.60 10.13
CA LYS A 9 -0.73 12.36 9.01
C LYS A 9 0.49 11.52 9.42
N SER A 10 0.26 10.24 9.70
CA SER A 10 1.33 9.27 9.99
C SER A 10 1.84 8.56 8.73
N THR A 11 3.05 7.98 8.78
CA THR A 11 3.57 7.11 7.70
C THR A 11 2.60 5.97 7.38
N ALA A 12 2.03 5.35 8.43
CA ALA A 12 1.04 4.28 8.29
C ALA A 12 -0.24 4.74 7.58
N PHE A 13 -0.67 5.98 7.81
CA PHE A 13 -1.81 6.55 7.10
C PHE A 13 -1.56 6.65 5.60
N PHE A 14 -0.40 7.18 5.19
CA PHE A 14 -0.06 7.28 3.76
C PHE A 14 0.13 5.91 3.10
N GLU A 15 0.70 4.93 3.80
CA GLU A 15 0.79 3.55 3.30
C GLU A 15 -0.59 2.95 3.06
N ILE A 16 -1.52 3.10 4.01
CA ILE A 16 -2.88 2.57 3.87
C ILE A 16 -3.61 3.21 2.69
N ILE A 17 -3.49 4.52 2.49
CA ILE A 17 -4.07 5.19 1.32
C ILE A 17 -3.52 4.60 0.02
N ARG A 18 -2.20 4.39 -0.08
CA ARG A 18 -1.59 3.83 -1.29
C ARG A 18 -2.14 2.45 -1.62
N ILE A 19 -2.33 1.60 -0.61
CA ILE A 19 -2.94 0.28 -0.81
C ILE A 19 -4.42 0.38 -1.19
N VAL A 20 -5.18 1.31 -0.60
CA VAL A 20 -6.57 1.55 -0.99
C VAL A 20 -6.64 1.98 -2.46
N VAL A 21 -5.79 2.91 -2.89
CA VAL A 21 -5.71 3.35 -4.30
C VAL A 21 -5.35 2.18 -5.21
N ALA A 22 -4.34 1.39 -4.85
CA ALA A 22 -3.97 0.19 -5.59
C ALA A 22 -5.14 -0.81 -5.71
N ALA A 23 -5.89 -1.03 -4.64
CA ALA A 23 -7.06 -1.91 -4.63
C ALA A 23 -8.24 -1.33 -5.45
N VAL A 24 -8.40 -0.01 -5.51
CA VAL A 24 -9.40 0.62 -6.39
C VAL A 24 -9.02 0.43 -7.85
N MET A 25 -7.74 0.59 -8.20
CA MET A 25 -7.26 0.49 -9.58
C MET A 25 -7.21 -0.96 -10.07
N TRP A 26 -6.68 -1.87 -9.25
CA TRP A 26 -6.34 -3.23 -9.67
C TRP A 26 -7.11 -4.32 -8.92
N GLY A 27 -7.98 -3.98 -7.98
CA GLY A 27 -8.70 -4.96 -7.17
C GLY A 27 -9.44 -5.99 -7.99
N SER A 28 -10.06 -5.60 -9.10
CA SER A 28 -10.74 -6.51 -10.04
C SER A 28 -9.81 -7.57 -10.63
N GLN A 29 -8.53 -7.25 -10.83
CA GLN A 29 -7.50 -8.15 -11.35
C GLN A 29 -6.96 -9.11 -10.25
N TRP A 30 -7.26 -8.84 -8.98
CA TRP A 30 -6.82 -9.64 -7.83
C TRP A 30 -7.79 -10.77 -7.47
N LYS A 31 -8.83 -10.98 -8.27
CA LYS A 31 -9.87 -11.98 -8.02
C LYS A 31 -9.29 -13.36 -7.69
N ARG A 32 -9.72 -13.91 -6.54
CA ARG A 32 -9.31 -15.21 -5.97
C ARG A 32 -7.80 -15.32 -5.70
N LYS A 33 -7.08 -14.20 -5.58
CA LYS A 33 -5.66 -14.17 -5.20
C LYS A 33 -5.49 -13.74 -3.74
N ARG A 34 -4.35 -14.15 -3.18
CA ARG A 34 -3.83 -13.60 -1.92
C ARG A 34 -2.70 -12.64 -2.25
N ILE A 35 -2.94 -11.36 -1.99
CA ILE A 35 -2.03 -10.27 -2.29
C ILE A 35 -1.12 -10.05 -1.08
N CYS A 36 0.19 -10.19 -1.31
CA CYS A 36 1.22 -9.94 -0.30
C CYS A 36 1.63 -8.47 -0.37
N LEU A 37 1.43 -7.74 0.73
CA LEU A 37 1.87 -6.37 0.90
C LEU A 37 3.21 -6.38 1.61
N LEU A 38 4.26 -5.92 0.93
CA LEU A 38 5.57 -5.72 1.53
C LEU A 38 5.61 -4.30 2.10
N CYS A 39 5.81 -4.18 3.41
CA CYS A 39 5.84 -2.90 4.10
C CYS A 39 7.08 -2.81 4.97
N ASP A 40 7.75 -1.66 4.97
CA ASP A 40 8.88 -1.35 5.86
C ASP A 40 8.46 -0.70 7.18
N ASN A 41 7.15 -0.60 7.42
CA ASN A 41 6.57 -0.03 8.62
C ASN A 41 5.77 -1.08 9.39
N GLN A 42 6.28 -1.45 10.57
CA GLN A 42 5.67 -2.46 11.42
C GLN A 42 4.25 -2.08 11.89
N ALA A 43 3.96 -0.78 12.05
CA ALA A 43 2.62 -0.32 12.42
C ALA A 43 1.61 -0.63 11.31
N THR A 44 1.99 -0.41 10.05
CA THR A 44 1.17 -0.75 8.88
C THR A 44 0.93 -2.25 8.77
N VAL A 45 1.98 -3.05 8.93
CA VAL A 45 1.87 -4.52 8.94
C VAL A 45 0.87 -4.99 9.98
N ASN A 46 0.94 -4.43 11.19
CA ASN A 46 0.03 -4.74 12.28
C ASN A 46 -1.41 -4.32 11.98
N ILE A 47 -1.62 -3.14 11.39
CA ILE A 47 -2.97 -2.66 11.04
C ILE A 47 -3.61 -3.56 9.99
N PHE A 48 -2.88 -3.91 8.92
CA PHE A 48 -3.40 -4.79 7.88
C PHE A 48 -3.69 -6.20 8.40
N ASN A 49 -2.74 -6.79 9.14
CA ASN A 49 -2.91 -8.16 9.61
C ASN A 49 -3.97 -8.30 10.71
N LYS A 50 -4.18 -7.27 11.54
CA LYS A 50 -5.25 -7.26 12.56
C LYS A 50 -6.58 -6.73 12.03
N GLY A 51 -6.58 -6.04 10.89
CA GLY A 51 -7.75 -5.36 10.33
C GLY A 51 -8.26 -4.18 11.18
N ARG A 52 -7.44 -3.63 12.09
CA ARG A 52 -7.88 -2.58 13.03
C ARG A 52 -6.78 -1.60 13.45
N SER A 53 -7.17 -0.36 13.74
CA SER A 53 -6.35 0.75 14.23
C SER A 53 -7.13 1.58 15.26
N LYS A 54 -6.42 2.30 16.13
CA LYS A 54 -7.05 3.27 17.06
C LYS A 54 -7.47 4.56 16.37
N SER A 55 -6.84 4.91 15.24
CA SER A 55 -7.20 6.09 14.46
C SER A 55 -8.48 5.84 13.68
N SER A 56 -9.50 6.68 13.91
CA SER A 56 -10.78 6.64 13.21
C SER A 56 -10.62 6.88 11.71
N LEU A 57 -9.71 7.79 11.32
CA LEU A 57 -9.36 8.06 9.93
C LEU A 57 -8.76 6.84 9.26
N ILE A 58 -7.72 6.23 9.85
CA ILE A 58 -7.13 4.99 9.32
C ILE A 58 -8.21 3.91 9.19
N MET A 59 -9.07 3.77 10.19
CA MET A 59 -10.15 2.79 10.17
C MET A 59 -11.17 3.02 9.05
N ALA A 60 -11.44 4.27 8.65
CA ALA A 60 -12.31 4.54 7.50
C ALA A 60 -11.71 3.97 6.21
N PHE A 61 -10.41 4.12 5.99
CA PHE A 61 -9.71 3.56 4.85
C PHE A 61 -9.57 2.04 4.92
N THR A 62 -9.26 1.48 6.10
CA THR A 62 -9.24 0.02 6.31
C THR A 62 -10.59 -0.61 5.96
N ARG A 63 -11.71 0.00 6.40
CA ARG A 63 -13.06 -0.49 6.05
C ARG A 63 -13.32 -0.43 4.56
N ARG A 64 -12.93 0.67 3.89
CA ARG A 64 -13.06 0.79 2.43
C ARG A 64 -12.26 -0.31 1.73
N LEU A 65 -11.05 -0.60 2.19
CA LEU A 65 -10.23 -1.67 1.65
C LEU A 65 -10.86 -3.05 1.85
N THR A 66 -11.42 -3.33 3.02
CA THR A 66 -12.16 -4.57 3.30
C THR A 66 -13.34 -4.74 2.34
N LEU A 67 -14.10 -3.67 2.08
CA LEU A 67 -15.20 -3.71 1.11
C LEU A 67 -14.70 -4.04 -0.30
N LEU A 68 -13.59 -3.43 -0.74
CA LEU A 68 -12.97 -3.75 -2.04
C LEU A 68 -12.49 -5.20 -2.11
N ALA A 69 -11.89 -5.71 -1.03
CA ALA A 69 -11.44 -7.09 -0.92
C ALA A 69 -12.60 -8.08 -1.06
N ILE A 70 -13.73 -7.79 -0.43
CA ILE A 70 -14.95 -8.59 -0.54
C ILE A 70 -15.53 -8.50 -1.96
N GLN A 71 -15.72 -7.28 -2.47
CA GLN A 71 -16.30 -7.00 -3.79
C GLN A 71 -15.52 -7.68 -4.92
N HIS A 72 -14.19 -7.66 -4.83
CA HIS A 72 -13.31 -8.23 -5.85
C HIS A 72 -12.75 -9.61 -5.47
N GLN A 73 -13.18 -10.18 -4.34
CA GLN A 73 -12.82 -11.52 -3.88
C GLN A 73 -11.31 -11.77 -3.77
N PHE A 74 -10.57 -10.84 -3.17
CA PHE A 74 -9.14 -11.01 -2.87
C PHE A 74 -8.87 -11.00 -1.37
N LEU A 75 -7.73 -11.56 -0.97
CA LEU A 75 -7.23 -11.51 0.41
C LEU A 75 -5.95 -10.69 0.47
N LEU A 76 -5.74 -9.97 1.57
CA LEU A 76 -4.51 -9.23 1.83
C LEU A 76 -3.75 -9.86 2.98
N ARG A 77 -2.42 -9.90 2.85
CA ARG A 77 -1.50 -10.24 3.94
C ARG A 77 -0.34 -9.26 3.91
N ALA A 78 -0.05 -8.61 5.04
CA ALA A 78 1.12 -7.74 5.13
C ALA A 78 2.31 -8.50 5.74
N VAL A 79 3.49 -8.27 5.17
CA VAL A 79 4.77 -8.82 5.60
C VAL A 79 5.74 -7.67 5.77
N TYR A 80 6.42 -7.65 6.92
CA TYR A 80 7.48 -6.68 7.17
C TYR A 80 8.70 -7.01 6.30
N ILE A 81 9.28 -5.99 5.67
CA ILE A 81 10.58 -6.05 5.01
C ILE A 81 11.48 -4.95 5.57
N SER A 82 12.79 -5.13 5.52
CA SER A 82 13.70 -4.06 5.95
C SER A 82 13.61 -2.87 4.99
N THR A 83 13.89 -1.66 5.48
CA THR A 83 13.93 -0.45 4.63
C THR A 83 14.93 -0.60 3.48
N HIS A 84 16.03 -1.33 3.69
CA HIS A 84 17.02 -1.64 2.66
C HIS A 84 16.41 -2.48 1.53
N ASP A 85 15.50 -3.39 1.84
CA ASP A 85 14.86 -4.24 0.83
C ASP A 85 13.69 -3.53 0.12
N ASN A 86 13.23 -2.40 0.66
CA ASN A 86 12.13 -1.60 0.11
C ASN A 86 12.58 -0.50 -0.87
N ASN A 87 13.84 -0.53 -1.31
CA ASN A 87 14.47 0.52 -2.13
C ASN A 87 13.72 0.84 -3.44
N LEU A 88 13.13 -0.17 -4.09
CA LEU A 88 12.38 0.05 -5.34
C LEU A 88 11.10 0.86 -5.10
N ALA A 89 10.32 0.47 -4.09
CA ALA A 89 9.08 1.16 -3.76
C ALA A 89 9.36 2.56 -3.17
N ASP A 90 10.40 2.71 -2.35
CA ASP A 90 10.86 4.01 -1.85
C ASP A 90 11.21 4.96 -3.00
N ALA A 91 12.02 4.51 -3.97
CA ALA A 91 12.38 5.30 -5.14
C ALA A 91 11.14 5.75 -5.94
N LEU A 92 10.19 4.84 -6.20
CA LEU A 92 8.93 5.20 -6.88
C LEU A 92 8.08 6.18 -6.07
N SER A 93 7.96 5.97 -4.75
CA SER A 93 7.15 6.82 -3.87
C SER A 93 7.66 8.26 -3.76
N ARG A 94 8.97 8.46 -3.97
CA ARG A 94 9.65 9.76 -3.98
C ARG A 94 9.85 10.32 -5.40
N LEU A 95 9.26 9.67 -6.41
CA LEU A 95 9.42 10.03 -7.83
C LEU A 95 10.90 10.06 -8.29
N GLN A 96 11.77 9.27 -7.66
CA GLN A 96 13.18 9.10 -8.02
C GLN A 96 13.33 8.10 -9.16
N ILE A 97 12.79 8.43 -10.33
CA ILE A 97 12.72 7.51 -11.48
C ILE A 97 14.10 7.04 -11.93
N ASN A 98 15.11 7.92 -11.91
CA ASN A 98 16.48 7.54 -12.27
C ASN A 98 17.06 6.47 -11.31
N ARG A 99 16.87 6.64 -10.00
CA ARG A 99 17.28 5.65 -9.00
C ARG A 99 16.52 4.34 -9.17
N PHE A 100 15.22 4.39 -9.41
CA PHE A 100 14.42 3.20 -9.69
C PHE A 100 14.95 2.43 -10.92
N ARG A 101 15.28 3.14 -12.01
CA ARG A 101 15.84 2.54 -13.22
C ARG A 101 17.23 1.93 -13.01
N GLN A 102 18.05 2.53 -12.13
CA GLN A 102 19.33 1.96 -11.74
C GLN A 102 19.15 0.69 -10.90
N LEU A 103 18.19 0.69 -9.97
CA LEU A 103 17.88 -0.45 -9.10
C LEU A 103 17.21 -1.60 -9.85
N LEU A 104 16.43 -1.32 -10.90
CA LEU A 104 15.79 -2.31 -11.75
C LEU A 104 15.90 -1.94 -13.24
N PRO A 105 17.07 -2.19 -13.87
CA PRO A 105 17.31 -1.81 -15.27
C PRO A 105 16.39 -2.53 -16.26
N THR A 106 15.89 -3.71 -15.89
CA THR A 106 14.98 -4.54 -16.69
C THR A 106 13.51 -4.11 -16.60
N ALA A 107 13.18 -3.11 -15.76
CA ALA A 107 11.81 -2.61 -15.65
C ALA A 107 11.31 -2.06 -17.00
N ASP A 108 10.06 -2.34 -17.35
CA ASP A 108 9.45 -1.83 -18.58
C ASP A 108 9.56 -0.30 -18.68
N ARG A 109 9.76 0.22 -19.90
CA ARG A 109 9.91 1.67 -20.12
C ARG A 109 8.62 2.44 -19.78
N TYR A 110 7.46 1.81 -19.95
CA TYR A 110 6.16 2.39 -19.70
C TYR A 110 5.29 1.43 -18.86
N PRO A 111 4.39 1.96 -18.01
CA PRO A 111 3.44 1.12 -17.29
C PRO A 111 2.57 0.33 -18.28
N LYS A 112 2.37 -0.96 -18.00
CA LYS A 112 1.47 -1.83 -18.75
C LYS A 112 0.07 -1.74 -18.10
N ASN A 113 -0.97 -1.65 -18.92
CA ASN A 113 -2.36 -1.62 -18.48
C ASN A 113 -2.88 -3.02 -18.12
#